data_AF-A0A929Y7X7-F1
#
_entry.id   AF-A0A929Y7X7-F1
#
_cell.length_a   1.000
_cell.length_b   1.000
_cell.length_c   1.000
_cell.angle_alpha   90.00
_cell.angle_beta   90.00
_cell.angle_gamma   90.00
#
_symmetry.space_group_name_H-M   'P 1'
#
loop_
_entity.id
_entity.type
_entity.pdbx_description
1 polymer ?
#
loop_
_entity_poly.entity_id
_entity_poly.type
_entity_poly.pdbx_seq_one_letter_code
_entity_poly.pdbx_strand_id
1 'polypeptide(L)'
;TVKYTKKNQAMAFLTVEDMTGSVEVIVFPKTYEENTWKLNEDEKVLIRGRVSAEEEKDAKLIAEKILLFSEVPSKVWLQFNSLASYEEKREELDRILQENPGKDEVYLFLKDTRKVRKYAGAGVQSGEELTAQLIRLLGEENVR
;
A
#
# COMPACT_ATOMS: atom_id res chain seq x y z
N THR A 1 3.24 10.64 -20.47
CA THR A 1 3.15 10.71 -21.96
C THR A 1 3.57 9.41 -22.62
N VAL A 2 2.74 8.86 -23.50
CA VAL A 2 3.06 7.66 -24.30
C VAL A 2 3.93 8.03 -25.51
N LYS A 3 4.93 7.20 -25.81
CA LYS A 3 5.87 7.31 -26.93
C LYS A 3 6.04 5.96 -27.62
N TYR A 4 6.67 5.95 -28.78
CA TYR A 4 6.98 4.72 -29.52
C TYR A 4 8.48 4.63 -29.80
N THR A 5 9.05 3.43 -29.62
CA THR A 5 10.44 3.18 -29.98
C THR A 5 10.64 3.15 -31.50
N LYS A 6 11.89 3.12 -31.96
CA LYS A 6 12.22 2.92 -33.39
C LYS A 6 11.63 1.64 -33.98
N LYS A 7 11.31 0.64 -33.14
CA LYS A 7 10.66 -0.62 -33.52
C LYS A 7 9.13 -0.56 -33.40
N ASN A 8 8.55 0.64 -33.28
CA ASN A 8 7.12 0.88 -33.11
C ASN A 8 6.48 0.20 -31.88
N GLN A 9 7.26 0.05 -30.79
CA GLN A 9 6.74 -0.48 -29.53
C GLN A 9 6.38 0.66 -28.57
N ALA A 10 5.23 0.60 -27.93
CA ALA A 10 4.78 1.63 -26.99
C ALA A 10 5.67 1.68 -25.75
N MET A 11 5.96 2.88 -25.25
CA MET A 11 6.71 3.17 -24.03
C MET A 11 6.15 4.43 -23.38
N ALA A 12 6.55 4.77 -22.17
CA ALA A 12 6.08 6.00 -21.52
C ALA A 12 7.20 6.78 -20.81
N PHE A 13 7.05 8.09 -20.80
CA PHE A 13 7.69 8.98 -19.83
C PHE A 13 6.64 9.40 -18.80
N LEU A 14 6.90 9.11 -17.54
CA LEU A 14 6.10 9.54 -16.40
C LEU A 14 6.84 10.66 -15.68
N THR A 15 6.10 11.59 -15.09
CA THR A 15 6.62 12.52 -14.10
C THR A 15 6.03 12.09 -12.78
N VAL A 16 6.88 11.71 -11.83
CA VAL A 16 6.46 11.33 -10.48
C VAL A 16 6.90 12.43 -9.54
N GLU A 17 5.97 12.94 -8.73
CA GLU A 17 6.22 14.03 -7.80
C GLU A 17 5.94 13.63 -6.35
N ASP A 18 6.63 14.30 -5.44
CA ASP A 18 6.37 14.28 -4.01
C ASP A 18 6.41 15.72 -3.45
N MET A 19 6.39 15.86 -2.12
CA MET A 19 6.41 17.18 -1.46
C MET A 19 7.73 17.95 -1.65
N THR A 20 8.77 17.31 -2.19
CA THR A 20 10.14 17.85 -2.29
C THR A 20 10.61 18.07 -3.72
N GLY A 21 9.96 17.44 -4.70
CA GLY A 21 10.27 17.64 -6.11
C GLY A 21 9.63 16.60 -7.02
N SER A 22 10.19 16.47 -8.22
CA SER A 22 9.72 15.52 -9.23
C SER A 22 10.87 14.81 -9.91
N VAL A 23 10.64 13.58 -10.36
CA VAL A 23 11.58 12.78 -11.14
C VAL A 23 10.94 12.29 -12.43
N GLU A 24 11.69 12.35 -13.54
CA GLU A 24 11.25 11.73 -14.79
C GLU A 24 11.55 10.23 -14.77
N VAL A 25 10.53 9.43 -15.06
CA VAL A 25 10.60 7.98 -15.09
C VAL A 25 10.37 7.47 -16.51
N ILE A 26 11.31 6.66 -17.00
CA ILE A 26 11.25 6.00 -18.30
C ILE A 26 10.71 4.59 -18.11
N VAL A 27 9.60 4.28 -18.77
CA VAL A 27 8.98 2.95 -18.79
C VAL A 27 9.18 2.34 -20.17
N PHE A 28 10.10 1.39 -20.30
CA PHE A 28 10.36 0.69 -21.56
C PHE A 28 9.20 -0.25 -21.95
N PRO A 29 9.11 -0.65 -23.24
CA PRO A 29 7.93 -1.34 -23.75
C PRO A 29 7.47 -2.57 -22.98
N LYS A 30 8.40 -3.44 -22.57
CA LYS A 30 8.05 -4.62 -21.78
C LYS A 30 7.34 -4.24 -20.48
N THR A 31 7.92 -3.32 -19.72
CA THR A 31 7.35 -2.83 -18.45
C THR A 31 6.06 -2.05 -18.68
N TYR A 32 5.95 -1.32 -19.79
CA TYR A 32 4.76 -0.57 -20.15
C TYR A 32 3.57 -1.48 -20.44
N GLU A 33 3.76 -2.52 -21.26
CA GLU A 33 2.72 -3.51 -21.58
C GLU A 33 2.21 -4.21 -20.32
N GLU A 34 3.10 -4.60 -19.40
CA GLU A 34 2.75 -5.26 -18.14
C GLU A 34 1.97 -4.36 -17.16
N ASN A 35 2.10 -3.03 -17.26
CA ASN A 35 1.62 -2.09 -16.24
C ASN A 35 0.71 -0.98 -16.80
N THR A 36 0.28 -1.04 -18.07
CA THR A 36 -0.46 0.04 -18.74
C THR A 36 -1.66 0.54 -17.92
N TRP A 37 -2.42 -0.37 -17.30
CA TRP A 37 -3.60 -0.05 -16.50
C TRP A 37 -3.28 0.65 -15.17
N LYS A 38 -2.03 0.63 -14.70
CA LYS A 38 -1.54 1.30 -13.49
C LYS A 38 -1.05 2.73 -13.77
N LEU A 39 -0.90 3.12 -15.04
CA LEU A 39 -0.24 4.37 -15.45
C LEU A 39 -1.27 5.46 -15.76
N ASN A 40 -2.16 5.74 -14.81
CA ASN A 40 -3.14 6.82 -14.91
C ASN A 40 -2.59 8.09 -14.25
N GLU A 41 -3.12 9.25 -14.65
CA GLU A 41 -2.85 10.52 -13.96
C GLU A 41 -3.36 10.46 -12.51
N ASP A 42 -2.69 11.18 -11.62
CA ASP A 42 -2.96 11.26 -10.17
C ASP A 42 -2.92 9.94 -9.37
N GLU A 43 -2.50 8.84 -10.00
CA GLU A 43 -2.42 7.54 -9.36
C GLU A 43 -1.18 7.43 -8.45
N LYS A 44 -1.38 6.88 -7.23
CA LYS A 44 -0.28 6.68 -6.28
C LYS A 44 0.48 5.41 -6.63
N VAL A 45 1.73 5.56 -7.06
CA VAL A 45 2.57 4.45 -7.51
C VAL A 45 3.86 4.33 -6.72
N LEU A 46 4.24 3.09 -6.43
CA LEU A 46 5.57 2.73 -5.95
C LEU A 46 6.37 2.18 -7.13
N ILE A 47 7.43 2.89 -7.52
CA ILE A 47 8.27 2.51 -8.66
C ILE A 47 9.63 2.07 -8.14
N ARG A 48 10.03 0.86 -8.53
CA ARG A 48 11.40 0.36 -8.37
C ARG A 48 12.08 0.34 -9.72
N GLY A 49 13.33 0.79 -9.74
CA GLY A 49 14.09 0.87 -10.98
C GLY A 49 15.55 1.17 -10.73
N ARG A 50 16.26 1.48 -11.82
CA ARG A 50 17.65 1.90 -11.79
C ARG A 50 17.77 3.37 -12.20
N VAL A 51 18.72 4.06 -11.60
CA VAL A 51 19.01 5.45 -11.93
C VAL A 51 19.84 5.51 -13.22
N SER A 52 19.47 6.41 -14.12
CA SER A 52 20.21 6.78 -15.31
C SER A 52 20.61 8.24 -15.18
N ALA A 53 21.89 8.47 -14.90
CA ALA A 53 22.47 9.81 -14.82
C ALA A 53 23.38 10.03 -16.04
N GLU A 54 23.22 11.19 -16.68
CA GLU A 54 24.09 11.67 -17.76
C GLU A 54 24.77 12.97 -17.28
N GLU A 55 25.99 13.24 -17.73
CA GLU A 55 26.64 14.53 -17.44
C GLU A 55 25.77 15.70 -17.95
N GLU A 56 25.68 16.75 -17.14
CA GLU A 56 24.92 17.98 -17.42
C GLU A 56 23.40 17.82 -17.60
N LYS A 57 22.81 16.67 -17.20
CA LYS A 57 21.36 16.45 -17.24
C LYS A 57 20.81 15.93 -15.92
N ASP A 58 19.54 16.20 -15.68
CA ASP A 58 18.82 15.62 -14.54
C ASP A 58 18.79 14.09 -14.62
N ALA A 59 18.98 13.45 -13.47
CA ALA A 59 18.92 12.00 -13.36
C ALA A 59 17.49 11.50 -13.62
N LYS A 60 17.38 10.44 -14.41
CA LYS A 60 16.11 9.78 -14.74
C LYS A 60 16.03 8.43 -14.07
N LEU A 61 14.84 7.98 -13.75
CA LEU A 61 14.60 6.62 -13.25
C LEU A 61 14.15 5.73 -14.40
N ILE A 62 14.79 4.58 -14.62
CA ILE A 62 14.28 3.55 -15.54
C ILE A 62 13.45 2.57 -14.70
N ALA A 63 12.14 2.52 -14.94
CA ALA A 63 11.24 1.64 -14.21
C ALA A 63 11.49 0.16 -14.54
N GLU A 64 11.63 -0.65 -13.50
CA GLU A 64 11.72 -2.12 -13.59
C GLU A 64 10.45 -2.78 -13.03
N LYS A 65 9.87 -2.19 -11.98
CA LYS A 65 8.61 -2.66 -11.37
C LYS A 65 7.76 -1.48 -10.94
N ILE A 66 6.45 -1.58 -11.22
CA ILE A 66 5.45 -0.57 -10.86
C ILE A 66 4.35 -1.26 -10.05
N LEU A 67 4.07 -0.72 -8.88
CA LEU A 67 3.02 -1.18 -7.99
C LEU A 67 2.10 0.00 -7.67
N LEU A 68 0.80 -0.23 -7.61
CA LEU A 68 -0.10 0.75 -7.02
C LEU A 68 0.10 0.73 -5.50
N PHE A 69 -0.06 1.88 -4.85
CA PHE A 69 -0.14 1.92 -3.39
C PHE A 69 -1.26 1.04 -2.88
N SER A 70 -2.38 1.03 -3.61
CA SER A 70 -3.50 0.15 -3.30
C SER A 70 -3.11 -1.32 -3.34
N GLU A 71 -2.13 -1.77 -4.12
CA GLU A 71 -1.69 -3.18 -4.20
C GLU A 71 -0.85 -3.62 -3.00
N VAL A 72 -0.24 -2.69 -2.26
CA VAL A 72 0.58 -3.00 -1.10
C VAL A 72 -0.32 -3.21 0.11
N PRO A 73 -0.33 -4.39 0.74
CA PRO A 73 -1.09 -4.61 1.97
C PRO A 73 -0.70 -3.59 3.04
N SER A 74 -1.70 -2.87 3.53
CA SER A 74 -1.58 -2.02 4.71
C SER A 74 -1.61 -2.88 5.97
N LYS A 75 -1.21 -2.28 7.10
CA LYS A 75 -1.23 -2.94 8.40
C LYS A 75 -2.21 -2.22 9.31
N VAL A 76 -3.24 -2.92 9.76
CA VAL A 76 -4.18 -2.45 10.77
C VAL A 76 -3.68 -2.89 12.13
N TRP A 77 -3.39 -1.94 13.01
CA TRP A 77 -2.91 -2.17 14.36
C TRP A 77 -4.05 -1.99 15.35
N LEU A 78 -4.33 -3.05 16.10
CA LEU A 78 -5.34 -3.08 17.14
C LEU A 78 -4.68 -3.26 18.50
N GLN A 79 -5.01 -2.38 19.43
CA GLN A 79 -4.40 -2.34 20.74
C GLN A 79 -5.40 -2.77 21.82
N PHE A 80 -4.95 -3.65 22.71
CA PHE A 80 -5.71 -4.13 23.86
C PHE A 80 -4.91 -3.91 25.14
N ASN A 81 -5.60 -3.66 26.25
CA ASN A 81 -4.94 -3.47 27.55
C ASN A 81 -4.31 -4.76 28.07
N SER A 82 -4.97 -5.91 27.83
CA SER A 82 -4.53 -7.23 28.28
C SER A 82 -5.10 -8.33 27.38
N LEU A 83 -4.60 -9.56 27.57
CA LEU A 83 -5.18 -10.73 26.90
C LEU A 83 -6.66 -10.93 27.23
N ALA A 84 -7.08 -10.68 28.48
CA ALA A 84 -8.48 -10.81 28.88
C ALA A 84 -9.40 -9.83 28.13
N SER A 85 -8.95 -8.58 27.95
CA SER A 85 -9.68 -7.57 27.17
C SER A 85 -9.80 -7.96 25.69
N TYR A 86 -8.82 -8.68 25.15
CA TYR A 86 -8.92 -9.23 23.80
C TYR A 86 -9.91 -10.39 23.74
N GLU A 87 -9.86 -11.34 24.66
CA GLU A 87 -10.78 -12.48 24.70
C GLU A 87 -12.25 -12.04 24.84
N GLU A 88 -12.53 -11.00 25.66
CA GLU A 88 -13.87 -10.43 25.83
C GLU A 88 -14.47 -9.89 24.53
N LYS A 89 -13.63 -9.28 23.69
CA LYS A 89 -14.05 -8.64 22.42
C LYS A 89 -13.80 -9.52 21.20
N ARG A 90 -13.26 -10.73 21.38
CA ARG A 90 -12.79 -11.60 20.31
C ARG A 90 -13.90 -11.94 19.33
N GLU A 91 -15.06 -12.38 19.82
CA GLU A 91 -16.16 -12.81 18.94
C GLU A 91 -16.68 -11.66 18.07
N GLU A 92 -16.83 -10.47 18.66
CA GLU A 92 -17.27 -9.29 17.93
C GLU A 92 -16.21 -8.78 16.95
N LEU A 93 -14.94 -8.80 17.35
CA LEU A 93 -13.81 -8.49 16.46
C LEU A 93 -13.78 -9.45 15.26
N ASP A 94 -13.85 -10.76 15.52
CA ASP A 94 -13.80 -11.78 14.47
C ASP A 94 -14.95 -11.58 13.46
N ARG A 95 -16.16 -11.25 13.93
CA ARG A 95 -17.28 -10.91 13.04
C ARG A 95 -16.98 -9.69 12.17
N ILE A 96 -16.53 -8.58 12.78
CA ILE A 96 -16.20 -7.33 12.06
C ILE A 96 -15.13 -7.59 10.99
N LEU A 97 -14.07 -8.33 11.33
CA LEU A 97 -12.99 -8.63 10.39
C LEU A 97 -13.47 -9.55 9.25
N GLN A 98 -14.34 -10.53 9.53
CA GLN A 98 -14.89 -11.44 8.52
C GLN A 98 -15.88 -10.76 7.57
N GLU A 99 -16.62 -9.76 8.04
CA GLU A 99 -17.53 -8.95 7.21
C GLU A 99 -16.78 -8.01 6.26
N ASN A 100 -15.49 -7.75 6.51
CA ASN A 100 -14.65 -6.83 5.74
C ASN A 100 -13.42 -7.54 5.13
N PRO A 101 -13.57 -8.59 4.30
CA PRO A 101 -12.45 -9.35 3.76
C PRO A 101 -11.59 -8.52 2.79
N GLY A 102 -10.28 -8.72 2.85
CA GLY A 102 -9.33 -8.05 1.97
C GLY A 102 -7.91 -8.57 2.11
N LYS A 103 -6.93 -7.75 1.72
CA LYS A 103 -5.52 -8.14 1.69
C LYS A 103 -4.69 -7.58 2.84
N ASP A 104 -5.22 -6.61 3.58
CA ASP A 104 -4.49 -5.89 4.62
C ASP A 104 -4.33 -6.78 5.85
N GLU A 105 -3.19 -6.63 6.51
CA GLU A 105 -2.82 -7.49 7.63
C GLU A 105 -3.24 -6.85 8.95
N VAL A 106 -3.85 -7.64 9.84
CA VAL A 106 -4.22 -7.17 11.17
C VAL A 106 -3.19 -7.62 12.20
N TYR A 107 -2.74 -6.70 13.03
CA TYR A 107 -1.79 -6.91 14.12
C TYR A 107 -2.42 -6.54 15.46
N LEU A 108 -2.33 -7.46 16.42
CA LEU A 108 -2.83 -7.31 17.79
C LEU A 108 -1.66 -6.96 18.71
N PHE A 109 -1.78 -5.86 19.44
CA PHE A 109 -0.81 -5.42 20.43
C PHE A 109 -1.42 -5.44 21.83
N LEU A 110 -0.75 -6.12 22.77
CA LEU A 110 -1.16 -6.17 24.18
C LEU A 110 -0.28 -5.21 25.01
N LYS A 111 -0.87 -4.20 25.65
CA LYS A 111 -0.12 -3.19 26.42
C LYS A 111 0.62 -3.77 27.63
N ASP A 112 -0.06 -4.66 28.38
CA ASP A 112 0.46 -5.26 29.61
C ASP A 112 1.78 -6.04 29.41
N THR A 113 1.86 -6.78 28.32
CA THR A 113 2.98 -7.67 28.00
C THR A 113 3.86 -7.12 26.88
N ARG A 114 3.44 -6.03 26.23
CA ARG A 114 4.04 -5.45 25.01
C ARG A 114 4.23 -6.46 23.88
N LYS A 115 3.39 -7.50 23.85
CA LYS A 115 3.46 -8.54 22.83
C LYS A 115 2.65 -8.11 21.61
N VAL A 116 3.25 -8.31 20.43
CA VAL A 116 2.59 -8.16 19.14
C VAL A 116 2.34 -9.54 18.56
N ARG A 117 1.15 -9.77 18.01
CA ARG A 117 0.81 -10.97 17.26
C ARG A 117 0.08 -10.59 15.98
N LYS A 118 0.40 -11.28 14.89
CA LYS A 118 -0.42 -11.19 13.68
C LYS A 118 -1.73 -11.94 13.94
N TYR A 119 -2.85 -11.33 13.56
CA TYR A 119 -4.14 -12.00 13.57
C TYR A 119 -4.11 -13.21 12.64
N ALA A 120 -4.65 -14.34 13.10
CA ALA A 120 -4.52 -15.62 12.39
C ALA A 120 -5.56 -15.81 11.29
N GLY A 121 -6.62 -14.98 11.25
CA GLY A 121 -7.67 -15.06 10.24
C GLY A 121 -7.25 -14.46 8.89
N ALA A 122 -8.23 -14.34 7.99
CA ALA A 122 -8.03 -13.71 6.69
C ALA A 122 -7.64 -12.23 6.83
N GLY A 123 -7.02 -11.70 5.79
CA GLY A 123 -6.78 -10.26 5.68
C GLY A 123 -8.09 -9.48 5.55
N VAL A 124 -8.00 -8.17 5.74
CA VAL A 124 -9.16 -7.27 5.72
C VAL A 124 -9.00 -6.17 4.69
N GLN A 125 -10.10 -5.50 4.34
CA GLN A 125 -10.05 -4.28 3.55
C GLN A 125 -9.96 -3.10 4.52
N SER A 126 -8.76 -2.53 4.68
CA SER A 126 -8.59 -1.29 5.44
C SER A 126 -9.25 -0.15 4.66
N GLY A 127 -10.15 0.54 5.34
CA GLY A 127 -11.00 1.58 4.76
C GLY A 127 -11.80 2.26 5.86
N GLU A 128 -12.48 3.37 5.54
CA GLU A 128 -13.19 4.18 6.52
C GLU A 128 -14.25 3.39 7.29
N GLU A 129 -14.95 2.47 6.61
CA GLU A 129 -15.99 1.63 7.20
C GLU A 129 -15.43 0.69 8.28
N LEU A 130 -14.42 -0.11 7.95
CA LEU A 130 -13.78 -1.01 8.90
C LEU A 130 -13.16 -0.23 10.07
N THR A 131 -12.47 0.87 9.78
CA THR A 131 -11.88 1.73 10.82
C THR A 131 -12.94 2.26 11.78
N ALA A 132 -14.07 2.74 11.27
CA ALA A 132 -15.16 3.23 12.12
C ALA A 132 -15.75 2.12 13.01
N GLN A 133 -15.91 0.90 12.49
CA GLN A 133 -16.39 -0.24 13.29
C GLN A 133 -15.39 -0.62 14.40
N LEU A 134 -14.10 -0.68 14.08
CA LEU A 134 -13.04 -0.98 15.04
C LEU A 134 -12.91 0.10 16.11
N ILE A 135 -13.03 1.38 15.74
CA ILE A 135 -13.01 2.51 16.68
C ILE A 135 -14.20 2.42 17.66
N ARG A 136 -15.38 2.03 17.18
CA ARG A 136 -16.55 1.82 18.06
C ARG A 136 -16.32 0.70 19.08
N LEU A 137 -15.63 -0.38 18.68
CA LEU A 137 -15.33 -1.53 19.54
C LEU A 137 -14.18 -1.25 20.53
N LEU A 138 -13.12 -0.59 20.07
CA LEU A 138 -11.85 -0.51 20.79
C LEU A 138 -11.51 0.89 21.30
N GLY A 139 -12.12 1.95 20.76
CA GLY A 139 -11.73 3.34 20.99
C GLY A 139 -10.71 3.83 19.94
N GLU A 140 -10.76 5.13 19.65
CA GLU A 140 -9.95 5.78 18.60
C GLU A 140 -8.44 5.63 18.86
N GLU A 141 -8.03 5.70 20.12
CA GLU A 141 -6.63 5.59 20.53
C GLU A 141 -6.06 4.17 20.40
N ASN A 142 -6.89 3.18 20.06
CA ASN A 142 -6.53 1.77 19.99
C ASN A 142 -6.56 1.17 18.57
N VAL A 143 -6.80 1.99 17.54
CA VAL A 143 -6.83 1.58 16.12
C VAL A 143 -5.87 2.46 15.32
N ARG A 144 -4.99 1.85 14.51
CA ARG A 144 -4.04 2.60 13.65
C ARG A 144 -3.75 1.91 12.33
#